data_AF-A0A699XPK6-F1
#
_entry.id   AF-A0A699XPK6-F1
#
_cell.length_a   1.000
_cell.length_b   1.000
_cell.length_c   1.000
_cell.angle_alpha   90.00
_cell.angle_beta   90.00
_cell.angle_gamma   90.00
#
_symmetry.space_group_name_H-M   'P 1'
#
loop_
_entity.id
_entity.type
_entity.pdbx_description
1 polymer ?
#
loop_
_entity_poly.entity_id
_entity_poly.type
_entity_poly.pdbx_seq_one_letter_code
_entity_poly.pdbx_strand_id
1 'polypeptide(L)' 'MLNRQHGKMILESVEHGPLIWPTIEVDGVTRLKKYSELSPTEAIQADCDVKATNIILQALPLEIYAL' A
#
# COMPACT_ATOMS: atom_id res chain seq x y z
N MET A 1 0.58 -5.57 27.40
CA MET A 1 -0.52 -5.00 26.59
C MET A 1 -0.06 -3.93 25.57
N LEU A 2 1.25 -3.75 25.32
CA LEU A 2 1.76 -2.74 24.39
C LEU A 2 1.83 -3.21 22.92
N ASN A 3 1.95 -4.53 22.68
CA ASN A 3 2.23 -5.08 21.35
C ASN A 3 1.00 -5.08 20.41
N ARG A 4 -0.22 -5.14 20.96
CA ARG A 4 -1.48 -5.19 20.20
C ARG A 4 -1.79 -3.86 19.51
N GLN A 5 -1.48 -2.75 20.17
CA GLN A 5 -1.74 -1.40 19.65
C GLN A 5 -0.71 -1.02 18.57
N HIS A 6 0.56 -1.42 18.75
CA HIS A 6 1.60 -1.27 17.73
C HIS A 6 1.33 -2.12 16.48
N GLY A 7 0.88 -3.37 16.65
CA GLY A 7 0.49 -4.21 15.51
C GLY A 7 -0.65 -3.62 14.68
N LYS A 8 -1.67 -3.04 15.34
CA LYS A 8 -2.74 -2.30 14.65
C LYS A 8 -2.23 -1.08 13.89
N MET A 9 -1.37 -0.27 14.51
CA MET A 9 -0.84 0.95 13.90
C MET A 9 0.01 0.66 12.66
N ILE A 10 0.76 -0.44 12.66
CA ILE A 10 1.54 -0.89 11.50
C ILE A 10 0.62 -1.45 10.41
N LEU A 11 -0.38 -2.26 10.78
CA LEU A 11 -1.34 -2.79 9.81
C LEU A 11 -2.14 -1.67 9.14
N GLU A 12 -2.59 -0.66 9.89
CA GLU A 12 -3.21 0.56 9.36
C GLU A 12 -2.25 1.33 8.43
N SER A 13 -0.97 1.42 8.77
CA SER A 13 0.04 2.07 7.92
C SER A 13 0.32 1.31 6.61
N VAL A 14 0.17 -0.01 6.63
CA VAL A 14 0.28 -0.88 5.45
C VAL A 14 -0.99 -0.84 4.60
N GLU A 15 -2.18 -0.86 5.25
CA GLU A 15 -3.48 -0.79 4.59
C GLU A 15 -3.72 0.58 3.94
N HIS A 16 -3.31 1.65 4.62
CA HIS A 16 -3.36 3.00 4.06
C HIS A 16 -2.17 3.30 3.14
N GLY A 17 -1.03 2.64 3.36
CA GLY A 17 0.15 2.58 2.49
C GLY A 17 0.78 3.93 2.09
N PRO A 18 2.01 3.93 1.54
CA PRO A 18 2.54 5.07 0.78
C PRO A 18 1.90 5.20 -0.62
N LEU A 19 0.95 4.31 -0.95
CA LEU A 19 0.30 4.21 -2.24
C LEU A 19 -0.66 5.39 -2.45
N ILE A 20 -0.11 6.54 -2.78
CA ILE A 20 -0.83 7.55 -3.55
C ILE A 20 -1.02 6.94 -4.94
N TRP A 21 -2.10 6.17 -5.09
CA TRP A 21 -2.39 5.55 -6.35
C TRP A 21 -2.81 6.64 -7.35
N PRO A 22 -2.13 6.73 -8.51
CA PRO A 22 -2.33 7.86 -9.41
C PRO A 22 -3.74 7.84 -10.01
N THR A 23 -4.33 9.01 -10.10
CA THR A 23 -5.63 9.25 -10.72
C THR A 23 -5.46 9.77 -12.14
N ILE A 24 -6.49 9.57 -12.94
CA ILE A 24 -6.63 10.12 -14.28
C ILE A 24 -8.06 10.64 -14.46
N GLU A 25 -8.19 11.77 -15.13
CA GLU A 25 -9.49 12.29 -15.54
C GLU A 25 -9.82 11.73 -16.93
N VAL A 26 -10.93 11.01 -17.01
CA VAL A 26 -11.49 10.52 -18.26
C VAL A 26 -12.89 11.10 -18.37
N ASP A 27 -13.12 11.90 -19.41
CA ASP A 27 -14.41 12.53 -19.70
C ASP A 27 -15.00 13.34 -18.51
N GLY A 28 -14.13 14.04 -17.77
CA GLY A 28 -14.52 14.85 -16.61
C GLY A 28 -14.79 14.05 -15.33
N VAL A 29 -14.53 12.74 -15.35
CA VAL A 29 -14.59 11.87 -14.17
C VAL A 29 -13.18 11.48 -13.75
N THR A 30 -12.79 11.86 -12.54
CA THR A 30 -11.53 11.42 -11.92
C THR A 30 -11.68 9.98 -11.44
N ARG A 31 -10.85 9.07 -11.96
CA ARG A 31 -10.77 7.68 -11.50
C ARG A 31 -9.32 7.28 -11.26
N LEU A 32 -9.12 6.23 -10.48
CA LEU A 32 -7.80 5.62 -10.31
C LEU A 32 -7.34 4.96 -11.62
N LYS A 33 -6.06 5.15 -11.98
CA LYS A 33 -5.45 4.49 -13.15
C LYS A 33 -5.44 2.97 -12.96
N LYS A 34 -5.58 2.21 -14.03
CA LYS A 34 -5.18 0.79 -14.01
C LYS A 34 -3.66 0.68 -14.06
N TYR A 35 -3.11 -0.45 -13.62
CA TYR A 35 -1.67 -0.70 -13.69
C TYR A 35 -1.11 -0.56 -15.12
N SER A 36 -1.90 -0.95 -16.14
CA SER A 36 -1.55 -0.81 -17.56
C SER A 36 -1.55 0.64 -18.07
N GLU A 37 -2.17 1.56 -17.33
CA GLU A 37 -2.25 2.99 -17.65
C GLU A 37 -1.18 3.80 -16.89
N LEU A 38 -0.34 3.13 -16.09
CA LEU A 38 0.77 3.77 -15.38
C LEU A 38 1.88 4.14 -16.35
N SER A 39 2.45 5.33 -16.14
CA SER A 39 3.72 5.68 -16.73
C SER A 39 4.85 4.79 -16.16
N PRO A 40 6.01 4.70 -16.85
CA PRO A 40 7.14 3.91 -16.34
C PRO A 40 7.59 4.33 -14.93
N THR A 41 7.56 5.62 -14.61
CA THR A 41 7.90 6.14 -13.26
C THR A 41 6.88 5.73 -12.21
N GLU A 42 5.57 5.84 -12.51
CA GLU A 42 4.52 5.43 -11.56
C GLU A 42 4.54 3.91 -11.31
N ALA A 43 4.82 3.12 -12.36
CA ALA A 43 4.95 1.66 -12.23
C ALA A 43 6.17 1.26 -11.38
N ILE A 44 7.30 1.96 -11.53
CA ILE A 44 8.50 1.73 -10.70
C ILE A 44 8.20 2.06 -9.24
N GLN A 45 7.51 3.17 -8.97
CA GLN A 45 7.12 3.53 -7.60
C GLN A 45 6.16 2.50 -7.00
N ALA A 46 5.15 2.07 -7.76
CA ALA A 46 4.20 1.05 -7.31
C ALA A 46 4.90 -0.30 -7.00
N ASP A 47 5.87 -0.72 -7.82
CA ASP A 47 6.66 -1.95 -7.55
C ASP A 47 7.51 -1.81 -6.28
N CYS A 48 8.14 -0.64 -6.07
CA CYS A 48 8.89 -0.34 -4.87
C CYS A 48 7.99 -0.35 -3.61
N ASP A 49 6.81 0.26 -3.68
CA ASP A 49 5.86 0.33 -2.57
C ASP A 49 5.31 -1.05 -2.22
N VAL A 50 5.00 -1.89 -3.23
CA VAL A 50 4.59 -3.28 -3.03
C VAL A 50 5.71 -4.09 -2.38
N LYS A 51 6.98 -3.91 -2.81
CA LYS A 51 8.13 -4.58 -2.18
C LYS A 51 8.35 -4.13 -0.75
N ALA A 52 8.28 -2.83 -0.48
CA ALA A 52 8.41 -2.29 0.88
C ALA A 52 7.31 -2.85 1.79
N THR A 53 6.08 -2.87 1.29
CA THR A 53 4.93 -3.44 1.99
C THR A 53 5.13 -4.93 2.27
N ASN A 54 5.55 -5.72 1.28
CA ASN A 54 5.84 -7.14 1.47
C ASN A 54 6.96 -7.40 2.48
N ILE A 55 8.02 -6.57 2.49
CA ILE A 55 9.11 -6.67 3.48
C ILE A 55 8.60 -6.35 4.89
N ILE A 56 7.80 -5.29 5.03
CA ILE A 56 7.17 -4.92 6.32
C ILE A 56 6.25 -6.05 6.78
N LEU A 57 5.41 -6.58 5.88
CA LEU A 57 4.48 -7.67 6.19
C LEU A 57 5.21 -8.95 6.62
N GLN A 58 6.35 -9.27 6.00
CA GLN A 58 7.19 -10.41 6.37
C GLN A 58 7.95 -10.19 7.69
N ALA A 59 8.29 -8.95 8.01
CA ALA A 59 8.90 -8.60 9.30
C ALA A 59 7.90 -8.60 10.46
N LEU A 60 6.59 -8.59 10.16
CA LEU A 60 5.54 -8.65 11.17
C LEU A 60 5.25 -10.12 11.56
N PRO A 61 5.22 -10.43 12.86
CA PRO A 61 4.81 -11.75 13.34
C PRO A 61 3.39 -12.08 12.87
N LEU A 62 3.19 -13.33 12.43
CA LEU A 62 1.91 -13.82 11.91
C LEU A 62 0.74 -13.61 12.89
N GLU A 63 1.05 -13.53 14.18
CA GLU A 63 0.16 -13.25 15.30
C GLU A 63 -0.58 -11.90 15.19
N ILE A 64 -0.07 -10.96 14.40
CA ILE A 64 -0.73 -9.66 14.15
C ILE A 64 -1.88 -9.79 13.14
N TYR A 65 -1.81 -10.74 12.20
CA TYR A 65 -2.88 -10.98 11.21
C TYR A 65 -4.04 -11.82 11.74
N ALA A 66 -3.90 -12.43 12.92
CA ALA A 66 -4.90 -13.28 13.55
C ALA A 66 -5.83 -12.54 14.52
N LEU A 67 -5.76 -11.20 14.58
CA LEU A 67 -6.58 -10.31 15.41
C LEU A 67 -7.90 -9.91 14.74
#